data_AF-A0A969TBY6-F1
#
_entry.id   AF-A0A969TBY6-F1
#
_cell.length_a   1.000
_cell.length_b   1.000
_cell.length_c   1.000
_cell.angle_alpha   90.00
_cell.angle_beta   90.00
_cell.angle_gamma   90.00
#
_symmetry.space_group_name_H-M   'P 1'
#
loop_
_entity.id
_entity.type
_entity.pdbx_description
1 polymer ?
#
loop_
_entity_poly.entity_id
_entity_poly.type
_entity_poly.pdbx_seq_one_letter_code
_entity_poly.pdbx_strand_id
1 'polypeptide(L)' 'MLCWYLLFTAPTLAADNRIPLTLPLLQERLNTPVLSEGVSTIDLRNFEIDLTGNNAEFREQFYQ' A
#
# COMPACT_ATOMS: atom_id res chain seq x y z
N MET A 1 17.98 -37.61 -20.91
CA MET A 1 16.85 -37.62 -19.96
C MET A 1 17.16 -36.64 -18.82
N LEU A 2 17.34 -35.35 -19.14
CA LEU A 2 17.76 -34.30 -18.17
C LEU A 2 17.23 -32.90 -18.51
N CYS A 3 16.39 -32.78 -19.55
CA CYS A 3 15.84 -31.51 -20.04
C CYS A 3 14.47 -31.17 -19.42
N TRP A 4 14.04 -31.91 -18.39
CA TRP A 4 12.72 -31.75 -17.74
C TRP A 4 12.78 -30.95 -16.42
N TYR A 5 13.99 -30.66 -15.91
CA TYR A 5 14.18 -30.00 -14.61
C TYR A 5 14.36 -28.47 -14.69
N LEU A 6 14.39 -27.88 -15.88
CA LEU A 6 14.57 -26.42 -16.07
C LEU A 6 13.25 -25.62 -16.17
N LEU A 7 12.11 -26.23 -15.87
CA LEU A 7 10.79 -25.57 -15.90
C LEU A 7 10.30 -25.06 -14.53
N PHE A 8 11.18 -24.99 -13.53
CA PHE A 8 10.81 -24.50 -12.20
C PHE A 8 11.72 -23.34 -11.81
N THR A 9 11.26 -22.12 -12.10
CA THR A 9 11.36 -20.89 -11.28
C THR A 9 11.23 -19.68 -12.20
N ALA A 10 10.08 -19.49 -12.84
CA ALA A 10 9.75 -18.15 -13.30
C ALA A 10 9.43 -17.31 -12.06
N PRO A 11 10.05 -16.14 -11.86
CA PRO A 11 9.67 -15.25 -10.77
C PRO A 11 8.22 -14.84 -11.01
N THR A 12 7.31 -15.30 -10.16
CA THR A 12 5.97 -14.71 -10.10
C THR A 12 6.16 -13.32 -9.53
N LEU A 13 6.10 -12.29 -10.39
CA LEU A 13 5.89 -10.92 -9.94
C LEU A 13 4.62 -10.96 -9.09
N ALA A 14 4.76 -10.80 -7.77
CA ALA A 14 3.61 -10.64 -6.90
C ALA A 14 2.86 -9.42 -7.42
N ALA A 15 1.66 -9.62 -7.97
CA ALA A 15 0.80 -8.51 -8.32
C ALA A 15 0.54 -7.74 -7.02
N ASP A 16 1.07 -6.52 -6.97
CA ASP A 16 0.98 -5.66 -5.79
C ASP A 16 -0.47 -5.18 -5.70
N ASN A 17 -1.32 -5.96 -5.04
CA ASN A 17 -2.75 -5.69 -4.87
C ASN A 17 -3.00 -4.59 -3.81
N ARG A 18 -2.16 -3.56 -3.79
CA ARG A 18 -2.33 -2.42 -2.92
C ARG A 18 -3.62 -1.69 -3.24
N ILE A 19 -4.29 -1.26 -2.19
CA ILE A 19 -5.53 -0.50 -2.29
C ILE A 19 -5.15 0.98 -2.43
N PRO A 20 -5.62 1.72 -3.43
CA PRO A 20 -5.38 3.16 -3.49
C PRO A 20 -5.84 3.85 -2.21
N LEU A 21 -4.94 4.60 -1.57
CA LEU A 21 -5.28 5.42 -0.42
C LEU A 21 -6.01 6.66 -0.90
N THR A 22 -7.33 6.68 -0.73
CA THR A 22 -8.15 7.87 -1.02
C THR A 22 -8.25 8.74 0.23
N LEU A 23 -8.63 10.01 0.06
CA LEU A 23 -8.84 10.93 1.19
C LEU A 23 -9.83 10.39 2.23
N PRO A 24 -11.00 9.84 1.85
CA PRO A 24 -11.92 9.24 2.81
C PRO A 24 -11.29 8.11 3.64
N LEU A 25 -10.50 7.26 3.00
CA LEU A 25 -9.82 6.15 3.68
C LEU A 25 -8.75 6.67 4.63
N LEU A 26 -7.94 7.65 4.22
CA LEU A 26 -6.97 8.28 5.11
C LEU A 26 -7.66 8.89 6.34
N GLN A 27 -8.78 9.59 6.13
CA GLN A 27 -9.55 10.20 7.21
C GLN A 27 -10.14 9.16 8.17
N GLU A 28 -10.65 8.04 7.65
CA GLU A 28 -11.14 6.92 8.46
C GLU A 28 -10.03 6.35 9.36
N ARG A 29 -8.82 6.14 8.80
CA ARG A 29 -7.68 5.59 9.53
C ARG A 29 -7.11 6.57 10.57
N LEU A 30 -7.17 7.87 10.29
CA LEU A 30 -6.84 8.93 11.26
C LEU A 30 -7.77 8.93 12.46
N ASN A 31 -9.07 8.65 12.25
CA ASN A 31 -10.07 8.61 13.32
C ASN A 31 -10.05 7.27 14.11
N THR A 32 -9.42 6.23 13.56
CA THR A 32 -9.37 4.88 14.16
C THR A 32 -7.94 4.33 14.21
N PRO A 33 -7.00 5.02 14.89
CA PRO A 33 -5.63 4.53 15.00
C PRO A 33 -5.58 3.26 15.85
N VAL A 34 -4.61 2.40 15.54
CA VAL A 34 -4.37 1.14 16.25
C VAL A 34 -3.27 1.34 17.29
N LEU A 35 -3.37 0.67 18.43
CA LEU A 35 -2.30 0.68 19.43
C LEU A 35 -1.22 -0.31 18.99
N SER A 36 -0.06 0.20 18.58
CA SER A 36 1.11 -0.59 18.21
C SER A 36 2.27 -0.23 19.13
N GLU A 37 2.81 -1.20 19.85
CA GLU A 37 3.96 -1.00 20.75
C GLU A 37 3.76 0.14 21.77
N GLY A 38 2.51 0.31 22.24
CA GLY A 38 2.15 1.37 23.19
C GLY A 38 1.96 2.75 22.56
N VAL A 39 2.05 2.87 21.23
CA VAL A 39 1.88 4.11 20.47
C VAL A 39 0.65 4.02 19.57
N SER A 40 -0.15 5.08 19.58
CA SER A 40 -1.28 5.23 18.66
C SER A 40 -0.74 5.40 17.23
N THR A 41 -1.02 4.43 16.36
CA THR A 41 -0.38 4.27 15.05
C THR A 41 -1.44 4.14 13.97
N ILE A 42 -1.21 4.78 12.83
CA ILE A 42 -2.06 4.65 11.64
C ILE A 42 -1.45 3.56 10.77
N ASP A 43 -2.18 2.47 10.53
CA ASP A 43 -1.69 1.36 9.71
C ASP A 43 -2.05 1.55 8.22
N LEU A 44 -1.03 1.85 7.40
CA LEU A 44 -1.16 2.08 5.96
C LEU A 44 -0.45 1.01 5.10
N ARG A 45 -0.04 -0.13 5.67
CA ARG A 45 0.89 -1.09 5.03
C ARG A 45 0.41 -1.71 3.70
N ASN A 46 -0.90 -1.78 3.45
CA ASN A 46 -1.49 -2.37 2.23
C ASN A 46 -2.04 -1.31 1.26
N PHE A 47 -1.69 -0.04 1.46
CA PHE A 47 -2.20 1.04 0.63
C PHE A 47 -1.16 1.56 -0.37
N GLU A 48 -1.64 1.97 -1.54
CA GLU A 48 -0.88 2.72 -2.52
C GLU A 48 -1.10 4.22 -2.30
N ILE A 49 -0.02 4.96 -2.07
CA ILE A 49 -0.05 6.40 -1.84
C ILE A 49 0.35 7.10 -3.15
N ASP A 50 -0.65 7.53 -3.92
CA ASP A 50 -0.43 8.28 -5.15
C ASP A 50 -0.24 9.77 -4.85
N LEU A 51 1.03 10.22 -4.86
CA LEU A 51 1.43 11.63 -4.72
C LEU A 51 1.77 12.29 -6.07
N THR A 52 1.33 11.70 -7.18
CA THR A 52 1.55 12.29 -8.50
C THR A 52 0.68 13.53 -8.71
N GLY A 53 0.99 14.32 -9.75
CA GLY A 53 0.19 15.51 -10.09
C GLY A 53 -1.25 15.20 -10.51
N ASN A 54 -1.56 13.95 -10.85
CA ASN A 54 -2.92 13.52 -11.20
C ASN A 54 -3.83 13.43 -9.97
N ASN A 55 -3.25 13.37 -8.77
CA ASN A 55 -3.96 13.27 -7.50
C ASN A 55 -3.62 14.47 -6.58
N ALA A 56 -3.62 15.68 -7.15
CA ALA A 56 -3.16 16.89 -6.48
C ALA A 56 -3.91 17.19 -5.17
N GLU A 57 -5.23 16.98 -5.13
CA GLU A 57 -6.05 17.18 -3.93
C GLU A 57 -5.62 16.26 -2.77
N PHE A 58 -5.46 14.96 -3.05
CA PHE A 58 -4.97 14.01 -2.06
C PHE A 58 -3.56 14.38 -1.59
N ARG A 59 -2.67 14.71 -2.54
CA ARG A 59 -1.29 15.07 -2.26
C ARG A 59 -1.20 16.31 -1.35
N GLU A 60 -2.00 17.34 -1.62
CA GLU A 60 -2.00 18.56 -0.81
C GLU A 60 -2.40 18.27 0.63
N GLN A 61 -3.50 17.56 0.84
CA GLN A 61 -3.98 17.17 2.16
C GLN A 61 -3.01 16.23 2.89
N PHE A 62 -2.32 15.34 2.17
CA PHE A 62 -1.34 14.42 2.76
C PHE A 62 -0.14 15.15 3.39
N TYR A 63 0.20 16.36 2.92
CA TYR A 63 1.31 17.16 3.43
C TYR A 63 0.92 18.20 4.50
N GLN A 64 -0.37 18.37 4.81
CA GLN A 64 -0.83 19.29 5.85
C GLN A 64 -0.67 18.69 7.26
#